data_AF-A0A4Q5QS21-F1
#
_entry.id   AF-A0A4Q5QS21-F1
#
_cell.length_a   1.000
_cell.length_b   1.000
_cell.length_c   1.000
_cell.angle_alpha   90.00
_cell.angle_beta   90.00
_cell.angle_gamma   90.00
#
_symmetry.space_group_name_H-M   'P 1'
#
loop_
_entity.id
_entity.type
_entity.pdbx_description
1 polymer ?
#
loop_
_entity_poly.entity_id
_entity_poly.type
_entity_poly.pdbx_seq_one_letter_code
_entity_poly.pdbx_strand_id
1 'polypeptide(L)'
;MEFAGRRVYDKYDFKINPLKNLSDFSYGFFQEFNPSNVLKEVAYDDKGSVEEIVERTFTYDEFGYPLTCVETTTETGKGPVSKTLTFTYK
;
A
#
# COMPACT_ATOMS: atom_id res chain seq x y z
N MET A 1 -2.29 -22.55 -9.55
CA MET A 1 -2.33 -21.08 -9.74
C MET A 1 -3.48 -20.60 -8.89
N GLU A 2 -3.20 -20.10 -7.69
CA GLU A 2 -4.23 -19.40 -6.91
C GLU A 2 -4.65 -18.20 -7.74
N PHE A 3 -5.94 -18.11 -8.06
CA PHE A 3 -6.49 -16.93 -8.71
C PHE A 3 -6.26 -15.78 -7.75
N ALA A 4 -5.37 -14.85 -8.13
CA ALA A 4 -5.16 -13.64 -7.39
C ALA A 4 -6.52 -12.92 -7.30
N GLY A 5 -7.08 -12.87 -6.09
CA GLY A 5 -8.31 -12.16 -5.81
C GLY A 5 -8.31 -10.74 -6.35
N ARG A 6 -9.49 -10.17 -6.59
CA ARG A 6 -9.60 -8.79 -7.07
C ARG A 6 -9.08 -7.85 -5.99
N ARG A 7 -8.09 -7.01 -6.31
CA ARG A 7 -7.65 -5.90 -5.44
C ARG A 7 -8.27 -4.58 -5.90
N VAL A 8 -8.78 -3.80 -4.96
CA VAL A 8 -9.34 -2.45 -5.19
C VAL A 8 -8.58 -1.45 -4.33
N TYR A 9 -8.13 -0.37 -4.95
CA TYR A 9 -7.47 0.75 -4.28
C TYR A 9 -8.51 1.84 -4.00
N ASP A 10 -8.96 1.92 -2.76
CA ASP A 10 -10.11 2.77 -2.38
C ASP A 10 -9.70 4.21 -2.07
N LYS A 11 -8.49 4.40 -1.53
CA LYS A 11 -8.03 5.72 -1.07
C LYS A 11 -6.58 5.94 -1.40
N TYR A 12 -6.30 7.18 -1.76
CA TYR A 12 -4.98 7.69 -2.07
C TYR A 12 -4.73 8.96 -1.26
N ASP A 13 -3.47 9.29 -1.03
CA ASP A 13 -3.08 10.60 -0.54
C ASP A 13 -3.09 11.65 -1.68
N PHE A 14 -2.84 12.91 -1.32
CA PHE A 14 -2.67 14.00 -2.29
C PHE A 14 -1.20 14.34 -2.56
N LYS A 15 -0.26 13.54 -2.06
CA LYS A 15 1.18 13.80 -2.21
C LYS A 15 1.69 13.02 -3.41
N ILE A 16 2.72 13.56 -4.05
CA ILE A 16 3.37 12.86 -5.16
C ILE A 16 4.03 11.62 -4.57
N ASN A 17 3.70 10.45 -5.11
CA ASN A 17 4.43 9.24 -4.80
C ASN A 17 5.85 9.37 -5.38
N PRO A 18 6.91 9.53 -4.56
CA PRO A 18 8.26 9.65 -5.10
C PRO A 18 8.76 8.33 -5.70
N LEU A 19 8.11 7.22 -5.36
CA LEU A 19 8.43 5.89 -5.88
C LEU A 19 7.95 5.73 -7.33
N LYS A 20 7.11 6.63 -7.86
CA LYS A 20 6.70 6.60 -9.29
C LYS A 20 7.88 6.65 -10.27
N ASN A 21 9.02 7.17 -9.80
CA ASN A 21 10.24 7.34 -10.60
C ASN A 21 11.32 6.30 -10.25
N LEU A 22 11.10 5.45 -9.24
CA LEU A 22 12.04 4.41 -8.89
C LEU A 22 11.73 3.18 -9.74
N SER A 23 12.52 2.98 -10.80
CA SER A 23 12.42 1.80 -11.68
C SER A 23 12.87 0.49 -11.03
N ASP A 24 13.42 0.58 -9.82
CA ASP A 24 14.07 -0.51 -9.11
C ASP A 24 13.82 -0.30 -7.61
N PHE A 25 12.69 -0.78 -7.09
CA PHE A 25 12.70 -1.33 -5.74
C PHE A 25 11.54 -2.29 -5.58
N SER A 26 11.87 -3.48 -5.10
CA SER A 26 11.02 -4.63 -4.79
C SER A 26 9.98 -4.34 -3.70
N TYR A 27 9.11 -3.36 -3.94
CA TYR A 27 7.97 -3.00 -3.12
C TYR A 27 6.67 -3.25 -3.89
N GLY A 28 6.43 -4.53 -4.17
CA GLY A 28 5.11 -5.05 -4.50
C GLY A 28 4.40 -4.42 -5.70
N PHE A 29 4.98 -4.55 -6.90
CA PHE A 29 4.43 -4.71 -8.27
C PHE A 29 3.17 -3.92 -8.74
N PHE A 30 2.49 -3.15 -7.89
CA PHE A 30 1.23 -2.48 -8.19
C PHE A 30 1.09 -1.09 -7.55
N GLN A 31 1.91 -0.71 -6.55
CA GLN A 31 1.97 0.69 -6.11
C GLN A 31 2.78 1.59 -7.05
N GLU A 32 3.72 1.02 -7.79
CA GLU A 32 4.63 1.74 -8.72
C GLU A 32 3.88 2.47 -9.85
N PHE A 33 2.66 2.05 -10.18
CA PHE A 33 1.85 2.67 -11.23
C PHE A 33 0.91 3.77 -10.74
N ASN A 34 0.77 3.96 -9.43
CA ASN A 34 -0.14 4.96 -8.88
C ASN A 34 0.59 6.30 -8.66
N PRO A 35 0.06 7.43 -9.17
CA PRO A 35 0.70 8.74 -9.04
C PRO A 35 0.74 9.27 -7.59
N SER A 36 -0.05 8.67 -6.72
CA SER A 36 -0.24 9.01 -5.31
C SER A 36 -0.06 7.77 -4.43
N ASN A 37 0.28 7.98 -3.15
CA ASN A 37 0.47 6.84 -2.24
C ASN A 37 -0.90 6.26 -1.85
N VAL A 38 -1.03 4.93 -1.93
CA VAL A 38 -2.27 4.21 -1.60
C VAL A 38 -2.45 4.22 -0.09
N LEU A 39 -3.55 4.79 0.41
CA LEU A 39 -3.91 4.77 1.83
C LEU A 39 -4.77 3.57 2.22
N LYS A 40 -5.54 3.03 1.27
CA LYS A 40 -6.39 1.86 1.53
C LYS A 40 -6.52 0.98 0.31
N GLU A 41 -6.41 -0.32 0.56
CA GLU A 41 -6.53 -1.39 -0.40
C GLU A 41 -7.39 -2.50 0.18
N VAL A 42 -8.27 -3.08 -0.64
CA VAL A 42 -9.15 -4.18 -0.26
C VAL A 42 -8.98 -5.31 -1.27
N ALA A 43 -8.58 -6.48 -0.80
CA ALA A 43 -8.55 -7.71 -1.58
C ALA A 43 -9.84 -8.49 -1.36
N TYR A 44 -10.41 -9.01 -2.45
CA TYR A 44 -11.61 -9.83 -2.45
C TYR A 44 -11.29 -11.22 -2.97
N ASP A 45 -11.89 -12.24 -2.36
CA ASP A 45 -11.84 -13.62 -2.83
C ASP A 45 -12.60 -13.80 -4.16
N ASP A 46 -12.56 -15.02 -4.71
CA ASP A 46 -13.26 -15.42 -5.92
C ASP A 46 -14.79 -15.32 -5.84
N LYS A 47 -15.34 -15.20 -4.62
CA LYS A 47 -16.76 -15.05 -4.30
C LYS A 47 -17.16 -13.59 -4.07
N GLY A 48 -16.20 -12.66 -4.12
CA GLY A 48 -16.42 -11.23 -3.86
C GLY A 48 -16.52 -10.87 -2.37
N SER A 49 -16.13 -11.77 -1.47
CA SER A 49 -16.01 -11.49 -0.04
C SER A 49 -14.67 -10.84 0.24
N VAL A 50 -14.62 -9.93 1.22
CA VAL A 50 -13.34 -9.31 1.62
C VAL A 50 -12.45 -10.39 2.22
N GLU A 51 -11.24 -10.50 1.70
CA GLU A 51 -10.19 -11.42 2.17
C GLU A 51 -9.15 -10.67 3.00
N GLU A 52 -8.78 -9.46 2.56
CA GLU A 52 -7.71 -8.67 3.17
C GLU A 52 -8.04 -7.18 3.04
N ILE A 53 -7.85 -6.41 4.10
CA ILE A 53 -7.85 -4.95 4.07
C ILE A 53 -6.46 -4.47 4.46
N VAL A 54 -5.84 -3.67 3.62
CA VAL A 54 -4.56 -3.04 3.91
C VAL A 54 -4.76 -1.54 4.02
N GLU A 55 -4.48 -0.99 5.21
CA GLU A 55 -4.52 0.43 5.49
C GLU A 55 -3.10 0.95 5.71
N ARG A 56 -2.79 2.12 5.13
CA ARG A 56 -1.44 2.69 5.15
C ARG A 56 -1.49 4.11 5.65
N THR A 57 -0.59 4.42 6.57
CA THR A 57 -0.39 5.77 7.10
C THR A 57 1.04 6.20 6.83
N PHE A 58 1.20 7.26 6.06
CA PHE A 58 2.51 7.80 5.68
C PHE A 58 2.84 9.04 6.50
N THR A 59 4.12 9.20 6.85
CA THR A 59 4.68 10.47 7.30
C THR A 59 5.59 11.02 6.21
N TYR A 60 5.80 12.34 6.18
CA TYR A 60 6.54 13.01 5.12
C TYR A 60 7.53 14.02 5.70
N ASP A 61 8.56 14.34 4.94
CA ASP A 61 9.46 15.46 5.22
C ASP A 61 8.85 16.81 4.80
N GLU A 62 9.62 17.88 5.01
CA GLU A 62 9.23 19.25 4.66
C GLU A 62 9.02 19.46 3.16
N PHE A 63 9.63 18.62 2.32
CA PHE A 63 9.54 18.67 0.86
C PHE A 63 8.42 17.78 0.30
N GLY A 64 7.75 17.01 1.17
CA GLY A 64 6.65 16.12 0.81
C GLY A 64 7.06 14.71 0.38
N TYR A 65 8.31 14.30 0.66
CA TYR A 65 8.76 12.92 0.45
C TYR A 65 8.39 12.04 1.65
N PRO A 66 7.76 10.86 1.46
CA PRO A 66 7.45 9.93 2.54
C PRO A 66 8.69 9.48 3.32
N LEU A 67 8.67 9.60 4.64
CA LEU A 67 9.76 9.14 5.53
C LEU A 67 9.46 7.75 6.10
N THR A 68 8.21 7.54 6.53
CA THR A 68 7.76 6.24 7.04
C THR A 68 6.38 5.89 6.51
N CYS A 69 6.09 4.60 6.41
CA CYS A 69 4.75 4.06 6.18
C CYS A 69 4.45 2.99 7.23
N VAL A 70 3.37 3.17 7.98
CA VAL A 70 2.78 2.10 8.79
C VAL A 70 1.72 1.43 7.94
N GLU A 71 1.95 0.18 7.58
CA GLU A 71 0.98 -0.67 6.89
C GLU A 71 0.33 -1.59 7.92
N THR A 72 -0.99 -1.50 8.04
CA THR A 72 -1.82 -2.38 8.85
C THR A 72 -2.65 -3.27 7.92
N THR A 73 -2.35 -4.56 7.95
CA THR A 73 -3.06 -5.59 7.19
C THR A 73 -4.03 -6.31 8.10
N THR A 74 -5.29 -6.36 7.72
CA THR A 74 -6.36 -7.09 8.40
C THR A 74 -6.89 -8.16 7.46
N GLU A 75 -6.46 -9.41 7.66
CA GLU A 75 -7.00 -10.57 6.94
C GLU A 75 -8.29 -11.06 7.60
N THR A 76 -9.22 -11.57 6.80
CA THR A 76 -10.49 -12.11 7.28
C THR A 76 -10.27 -13.28 8.24
N GLY A 77 -10.82 -13.16 9.44
CA GLY A 77 -10.68 -14.17 10.50
C GLY A 77 -9.37 -14.09 11.31
N LYS A 78 -8.48 -13.14 11.00
CA LYS A 78 -7.26 -12.88 11.77
C LYS A 78 -7.30 -11.49 12.41
N GLY A 79 -6.43 -11.27 13.39
CA GLY A 79 -6.22 -9.93 13.96
C GLY A 79 -5.39 -9.04 13.00
N PRO A 80 -5.45 -7.71 13.16
CA PRO A 80 -4.65 -6.80 12.37
C PRO A 80 -3.16 -6.98 12.67
N VAL A 81 -2.34 -7.03 11.61
CA VAL A 81 -0.88 -7.09 11.68
C VAL A 81 -0.34 -5.78 11.14
N SER A 82 0.50 -5.09 11.92
CA SER A 82 1.12 -3.84 11.47
C SER A 82 2.61 -4.02 11.23
N LYS A 83 3.11 -3.42 10.15
CA LYS A 83 4.54 -3.28 9.86
C LYS A 83 4.87 -1.82 9.60
N THR A 84 6.04 -1.41 10.06
CA THR A 84 6.58 -0.08 9.79
C THR A 84 7.66 -0.18 8.73
N LEU A 85 7.57 0.69 7.76
CA LEU A 85 8.49 0.83 6.64
C LEU A 85 9.15 2.19 6.77
N THR A 86 10.44 2.23 6.53
CA THR A 86 11.20 3.48 6.51
C THR A 86 11.77 3.65 5.11
N PHE A 87 11.53 4.83 4.53
CA PHE A 87 12.08 5.21 3.24
C PHE A 87 13.37 5.99 3.46
N THR A 88 14.42 5.58 2.77
CA THR A 88 15.72 6.25 2.82
C THR A 88 16.10 6.68 1.41
N TYR A 89 16.39 7.97 1.25
CA TYR A 89 16.79 8.57 -0.02
C TYR A 89 18.31 8.83 -0.02
N LYS A 90 18.98 8.55 -1.14
CA LYS A 90 20.41 8.83 -1.35
C LYS A 90 20.59 9.85 -2.46
#